data_AF-R1EKV4-F1
#
_entry.id   AF-R1EKV4-F1
#
_cell.length_a   1.000
_cell.length_b   1.000
_cell.length_c   1.000
_cell.angle_alpha   90.00
_cell.angle_beta   90.00
_cell.angle_gamma   90.00
#
_symmetry.space_group_name_H-M   'P 1'
#
loop_
_entity.id
_entity.type
_entity.pdbx_description
1 polymer ?
#
loop_
_entity_poly.entity_id
_entity_poly.type
_entity_poly.pdbx_seq_one_letter_code
_entity_poly.pdbx_strand_id
1 'polypeptide(L)'
;MAALLAPGRVPCDGTAGVIWLAVGVMSSPSHDRQRVAVRSTWGRSHIAAVLPCFLVGKLVKRTPRAPWDKRHAREAAEPDGGPKGELSPNPAAHALALEHAQFGDVLVLDGSAEIHQGGTSGLKTLTWWRHVRDRLPNAQWVGKCDDDTLVNVPRLMMRLPPVDRAEPRSLFGTIKWGCYSDKRLKWESSWRDWRCGRTQFARSRAPGEPANLSATYEGPYELALGWFFAMPRRMALLLADCAYANRFHERALHATREPFLRKEDDPLNGFWLYKCLREKGMPPVQPLPSMREPEAHNMACISSRGLYRRPSNASIAVHFLKTVSAMRYVAATLRAKRQPAIAVPPSRRCCSRMVWPSERAQHPLEACERLLSAEEMEAERAIDAAAERNRLGRTPRGHEA
;
A
#
# COMPACT_ATOMS: atom_id res chain seq x y z
N MET A 1 16.01 16.13 -15.39
CA MET A 1 16.09 14.66 -15.52
C MET A 1 15.21 14.24 -16.68
N ALA A 2 15.68 14.52 -17.90
CA ALA A 2 14.95 14.25 -19.13
C ALA A 2 15.09 12.76 -19.51
N ALA A 3 13.94 12.16 -19.83
CA ALA A 3 13.73 11.01 -20.70
C ALA A 3 14.81 9.90 -20.75
N LEU A 4 14.69 8.93 -19.83
CA LEU A 4 14.86 7.52 -20.21
C LEU A 4 13.47 6.97 -20.54
N LEU A 5 12.99 7.30 -21.74
CA LEU A 5 11.84 6.65 -22.35
C LEU A 5 12.27 5.20 -22.63
N ALA A 6 11.75 4.24 -21.89
CA ALA A 6 11.88 2.83 -22.24
C ALA A 6 10.73 2.48 -23.20
N PRO A 7 11.00 2.20 -24.50
CA PRO A 7 9.99 1.57 -25.35
C PRO A 7 9.57 0.22 -24.75
N GLY A 8 8.26 -0.08 -24.77
CA GLY A 8 7.72 -1.39 -24.39
C GLY A 8 7.15 -1.54 -22.97
N ARG A 9 6.82 -0.45 -22.25
CA ARG A 9 6.03 -0.57 -21.02
C ARG A 9 4.57 -0.90 -21.35
N VAL A 10 4.05 -1.92 -20.70
CA VAL A 10 2.64 -2.30 -20.76
C VAL A 10 1.84 -1.27 -19.96
N PRO A 11 0.91 -0.53 -20.58
CA PRO A 11 0.09 0.44 -19.86
C PRO A 11 -0.93 -0.27 -18.96
N CYS A 12 -1.27 0.39 -17.87
CA CYS A 12 -2.30 -0.08 -16.95
C CYS A 12 -3.71 0.01 -17.54
N ASP A 13 -3.91 0.70 -18.66
CA ASP A 13 -5.20 0.79 -19.35
C ASP A 13 -5.56 -0.45 -20.16
N GLY A 14 -4.71 -1.47 -20.17
CA GLY A 14 -4.98 -2.75 -20.82
C GLY A 14 -3.92 -3.15 -21.84
N THR A 15 -3.81 -4.46 -22.04
CA THR A 15 -2.86 -5.05 -22.98
C THR A 15 -3.36 -6.39 -23.49
N ALA A 16 -2.92 -6.74 -24.70
CA ALA A 16 -3.15 -8.07 -25.28
C ALA A 16 -2.24 -9.15 -24.65
N GLY A 17 -1.13 -8.76 -24.01
CA GLY A 17 -0.20 -9.70 -23.38
C GLY A 17 -0.76 -10.37 -22.13
N VAL A 18 -0.23 -11.55 -21.80
CA VAL A 18 -0.51 -12.22 -20.52
C VAL A 18 0.12 -11.41 -19.39
N ILE A 19 -0.67 -11.14 -18.35
CA ILE A 19 -0.18 -10.53 -17.11
C ILE A 19 -0.19 -11.63 -16.04
N TRP A 20 0.99 -12.04 -15.58
CA TRP A 20 1.08 -13.01 -14.49
C TRP A 20 0.52 -12.42 -13.18
N LEU A 21 0.88 -11.16 -12.87
CA LEU A 21 0.39 -10.47 -11.68
C LEU A 21 0.17 -8.97 -11.96
N ALA A 22 -1.06 -8.49 -11.84
CA ALA A 22 -1.33 -7.05 -11.78
C ALA A 22 -1.38 -6.58 -10.33
N VAL A 23 -0.72 -5.47 -9.97
CA VAL A 23 -0.68 -4.97 -8.59
C VAL A 23 -1.16 -3.53 -8.52
N GLY A 24 -2.25 -3.28 -7.80
CA GLY A 24 -2.68 -1.93 -7.43
C GLY A 24 -1.81 -1.41 -6.30
N VAL A 25 -0.90 -0.49 -6.61
CA VAL A 25 0.01 0.17 -5.67
C VAL A 25 -0.69 1.42 -5.13
N MET A 26 -1.13 1.38 -3.88
CA MET A 26 -1.83 2.50 -3.26
C MET A 26 -0.86 3.64 -3.02
N SER A 27 -1.04 4.74 -3.76
CA SER A 27 -0.18 5.91 -3.72
C SER A 27 -0.97 7.17 -3.40
N SER A 28 -0.31 8.31 -3.26
CA SER A 28 -0.95 9.61 -3.08
C SER A 28 -0.40 10.62 -4.08
N PRO A 29 -1.08 11.75 -4.32
CA PRO A 29 -0.62 12.75 -5.28
C PRO A 29 0.82 13.22 -5.01
N SER A 30 1.16 13.45 -3.74
CA SER A 30 2.48 13.92 -3.30
C SER A 30 3.57 12.84 -3.21
N HIS A 31 3.28 11.60 -3.62
CA HIS A 31 4.22 10.47 -3.56
C HIS A 31 4.91 10.19 -4.91
N ASP A 32 5.16 11.22 -5.73
CA ASP A 32 5.89 11.12 -7.00
C ASP A 32 7.24 10.38 -6.81
N ARG A 33 7.97 10.71 -5.75
CA ARG A 33 9.25 10.06 -5.43
C ARG A 33 9.10 8.58 -5.11
N GLN A 34 8.02 8.18 -4.43
CA GLN A 34 7.80 6.77 -4.08
C GLN A 34 7.40 5.96 -5.31
N ARG A 35 6.60 6.54 -6.22
CA ARG A 35 6.32 5.94 -7.52
C ARG A 35 7.60 5.74 -8.34
N VAL A 36 8.50 6.73 -8.37
CA VAL A 36 9.82 6.59 -8.99
C VAL A 36 10.65 5.48 -8.33
N ALA A 37 10.59 5.35 -7.00
CA ALA A 37 11.29 4.28 -6.28
C ALA A 37 10.78 2.89 -6.69
N VAL A 38 9.46 2.69 -6.76
CA VAL A 38 8.85 1.44 -7.23
C VAL A 38 9.27 1.15 -8.68
N ARG A 39 9.09 2.12 -9.59
CA ARG A 39 9.46 1.99 -11.01
C ARG A 39 10.94 1.63 -11.21
N SER A 40 11.82 2.23 -10.40
CA SER A 40 13.27 2.02 -10.52
C SER A 40 13.77 0.75 -9.82
N THR A 41 12.93 0.06 -9.04
CA THR A 41 13.28 -1.15 -8.30
C THR A 41 12.47 -2.36 -8.74
N TRP A 42 11.45 -2.77 -7.98
CA TRP A 42 10.69 -3.99 -8.21
C TRP A 42 9.60 -3.86 -9.26
N GLY A 43 9.21 -2.63 -9.61
CA GLY A 43 8.21 -2.34 -10.63
C GLY A 43 8.75 -2.32 -12.06
N ARG A 44 9.99 -2.77 -12.29
CA ARG A 44 10.55 -2.89 -13.66
C ARG A 44 9.88 -4.04 -14.39
N SER A 45 9.06 -3.72 -15.40
CA SER A 45 8.26 -4.63 -16.23
C SER A 45 9.04 -5.75 -16.95
N HIS A 46 10.37 -5.64 -17.05
CA HIS A 46 11.21 -6.67 -17.67
C HIS A 46 11.47 -7.89 -16.76
N ILE A 47 11.21 -7.78 -15.45
CA ILE A 47 11.34 -8.89 -14.51
C ILE A 47 9.96 -9.54 -14.35
N ALA A 48 9.64 -10.48 -15.24
CA ALA A 48 8.38 -11.22 -15.30
C ALA A 48 7.14 -10.35 -15.62
N ALA A 49 6.04 -10.99 -16.04
CA ALA A 49 4.79 -10.34 -16.40
C ALA A 49 4.04 -9.72 -15.19
N VAL A 50 4.74 -8.89 -14.41
CA VAL A 50 4.19 -8.10 -13.30
C VAL A 50 3.88 -6.69 -13.80
N LEU A 51 2.65 -6.25 -13.54
CA LEU A 51 2.15 -4.93 -13.93
C LEU A 51 1.77 -4.12 -12.67
N PRO A 52 2.67 -3.28 -12.13
CA PRO A 52 2.33 -2.35 -11.06
C PRO A 52 1.57 -1.14 -11.62
N CYS A 53 0.41 -0.84 -11.03
CA CYS A 53 -0.42 0.31 -11.36
C CYS A 53 -0.58 1.17 -10.10
N PHE A 54 -0.17 2.43 -10.13
CA PHE A 54 -0.32 3.36 -9.02
C PHE A 54 -1.75 3.88 -8.95
N LEU A 55 -2.43 3.66 -7.84
CA LEU A 55 -3.80 4.09 -7.60
C LEU A 55 -3.77 5.39 -6.81
N VAL A 56 -4.29 6.46 -7.42
CA VAL A 56 -4.44 7.78 -6.80
C VAL A 56 -5.89 8.22 -6.91
N GLY A 57 -6.43 8.77 -5.83
CA GLY A 57 -7.82 9.20 -5.77
C GLY A 57 -8.13 10.31 -6.77
N LYS A 58 -9.24 10.18 -7.51
CA LYS A 58 -9.75 11.23 -8.41
C LYS A 58 -10.32 12.41 -7.64
N LEU A 59 -10.90 12.14 -6.48
CA LEU A 59 -11.44 13.12 -5.57
C LEU A 59 -10.55 13.25 -4.33
N VAL A 60 -10.71 14.34 -3.59
CA VAL A 60 -10.24 14.48 -2.23
C VAL A 60 -11.46 14.53 -1.32
N LYS A 61 -11.55 13.56 -0.42
CA LYS A 61 -12.55 13.51 0.63
C LYS A 61 -12.02 14.18 1.89
N ARG A 62 -12.72 15.23 2.34
CA ARG A 62 -12.46 15.90 3.60
C ARG A 62 -12.91 15.01 4.75
N THR A 63 -11.98 14.44 5.50
CA THR A 63 -12.29 13.74 6.76
C THR A 63 -11.86 14.58 7.95
N PRO A 64 -12.66 14.65 9.03
CA PRO A 64 -12.20 15.27 10.26
C PRO A 64 -11.03 14.50 10.87
N ARG A 65 -10.18 15.18 11.62
CA ARG A 65 -9.22 14.50 12.52
C ARG A 65 -9.94 13.55 13.47
N ALA A 66 -9.28 12.44 13.77
CA ALA A 66 -9.81 11.42 14.66
C ALA A 66 -10.10 12.02 16.06
N PRO A 67 -11.34 11.94 16.59
CA PRO A 67 -11.75 12.55 17.86
C PRO A 67 -11.12 11.88 19.09
N TRP A 68 -10.40 10.77 18.89
CA TRP A 68 -9.71 10.04 19.94
C TRP A 68 -8.27 10.52 20.18
N ASP A 69 -7.71 11.39 19.32
CA ASP A 69 -6.43 12.03 19.61
C ASP A 69 -6.62 13.23 20.54
N LYS A 70 -6.63 12.95 21.84
CA LYS A 70 -6.76 13.97 22.89
C LYS A 70 -5.67 15.05 22.81
N ARG A 71 -4.52 14.80 22.15
CA ARG A 71 -3.44 15.79 22.01
C ARG A 71 -3.81 16.92 21.06
N HIS A 72 -4.73 16.68 20.12
CA HIS A 72 -5.14 17.65 19.10
C HIS A 72 -6.64 18.02 19.19
N ALA A 73 -7.30 17.74 20.32
CA ALA A 73 -8.71 18.07 20.53
C ALA A 73 -9.02 19.59 20.43
N ARG A 74 -8.01 20.44 20.69
CA ARG A 74 -8.09 21.91 20.54
C ARG A 74 -7.91 22.40 19.09
N GLU A 75 -7.39 21.56 18.20
CA GLU A 75 -7.22 21.83 16.76
C GLU A 75 -8.41 21.33 15.92
N ALA A 76 -9.51 20.95 16.57
CA ALA A 76 -10.74 20.47 15.93
C ALA A 76 -11.53 21.57 15.19
N ALA A 77 -11.10 22.83 15.29
CA ALA A 77 -11.44 23.88 14.33
C ALA A 77 -10.54 23.66 13.10
N GLU A 78 -11.08 22.96 12.10
CA GLU A 78 -10.41 22.79 10.81
C GLU A 78 -10.03 24.19 10.26
N PRO A 79 -8.77 24.43 9.83
CA PRO A 79 -8.26 25.77 9.47
C PRO A 79 -9.05 26.52 8.39
N ASP A 80 -9.93 25.84 7.66
CA ASP A 80 -10.63 26.34 6.48
C ASP A 80 -12.16 26.27 6.59
N GLY A 81 -12.72 25.81 7.73
CA GLY A 81 -14.17 25.89 8.03
C GLY A 81 -15.13 25.07 7.14
N GLY A 82 -14.64 24.24 6.22
CA GLY A 82 -15.48 23.50 5.25
C GLY A 82 -16.27 22.31 5.83
N PRO A 83 -17.38 21.88 5.17
CA PRO A 83 -18.24 20.82 5.67
C PRO A 83 -17.57 19.43 5.64
N LYS A 84 -17.70 18.65 6.74
CA LYS A 84 -17.13 17.30 6.86
C LYS A 84 -17.70 16.34 5.80
N GLY A 85 -16.83 15.50 5.24
CA GLY A 85 -17.17 14.50 4.23
C GLY A 85 -17.32 15.05 2.81
N GLU A 86 -17.12 16.36 2.61
CA GLU A 86 -17.13 17.00 1.31
C GLU A 86 -16.13 16.33 0.35
N LEU A 87 -16.58 16.16 -0.89
CA LEU A 87 -15.78 15.67 -2.00
C LEU A 87 -15.41 16.86 -2.88
N SER A 88 -14.13 17.02 -3.17
CA SER A 88 -13.60 18.01 -4.11
C SER A 88 -12.78 17.32 -5.18
N PRO A 89 -12.63 17.91 -6.38
CA PRO A 89 -11.69 17.41 -7.38
C PRO A 89 -10.27 17.36 -6.80
N ASN A 90 -9.49 16.34 -7.17
CA ASN A 90 -8.09 16.29 -6.78
C ASN A 90 -7.30 17.43 -7.45
N PRO A 91 -6.69 18.36 -6.68
CA PRO A 91 -5.96 19.49 -7.25
C PRO A 91 -4.73 19.07 -8.08
N ALA A 92 -4.22 17.86 -7.87
CA ALA A 92 -3.11 17.30 -8.63
C ALA A 92 -3.53 16.57 -9.92
N ALA A 93 -4.81 16.58 -10.30
CA ALA A 93 -5.33 15.79 -11.42
C ALA A 93 -4.56 16.04 -12.73
N HIS A 94 -4.20 17.30 -13.03
CA HIS A 94 -3.43 17.62 -14.24
C HIS A 94 -2.02 17.00 -14.22
N ALA A 95 -1.30 17.14 -13.11
CA ALA A 95 0.05 16.57 -12.95
C ALA A 95 0.03 15.03 -13.03
N LEU A 96 -1.00 14.39 -12.44
CA LEU A 96 -1.19 12.94 -12.50
C LEU A 96 -1.52 12.47 -13.92
N ALA A 97 -2.29 13.24 -14.70
CA ALA A 97 -2.57 12.94 -16.10
C ALA A 97 -1.30 13.01 -16.97
N LEU A 98 -0.44 14.00 -16.73
CA LEU A 98 0.87 14.09 -17.40
C LEU A 98 1.77 12.91 -17.03
N GLU A 99 1.81 12.52 -15.76
CA GLU A 99 2.58 11.35 -15.31
C GLU A 99 2.03 10.05 -15.92
N HIS A 100 0.72 9.90 -16.00
CA HIS A 100 0.07 8.79 -16.70
C HIS A 100 0.42 8.78 -18.19
N ALA A 101 0.33 9.92 -18.90
CA ALA A 101 0.70 9.99 -20.31
C ALA A 101 2.18 9.62 -20.54
N GLN A 102 3.05 9.94 -19.58
CA GLN A 102 4.48 9.62 -19.67
C GLN A 102 4.80 8.15 -19.38
N PHE A 103 4.15 7.54 -18.38
CA PHE A 103 4.55 6.22 -17.87
C PHE A 103 3.50 5.12 -18.06
N GLY A 104 2.26 5.47 -18.33
CA GLY A 104 1.11 4.57 -18.52
C GLY A 104 0.68 3.81 -17.26
N ASP A 105 1.25 4.12 -16.08
CA ASP A 105 1.11 3.32 -14.86
C ASP A 105 0.41 4.03 -13.70
N VAL A 106 -0.02 5.28 -13.87
CA VAL A 106 -0.79 6.03 -12.85
C VAL A 106 -2.28 6.00 -13.19
N LEU A 107 -3.12 5.48 -12.31
CA LEU A 107 -4.56 5.40 -12.51
C LEU A 107 -5.29 6.36 -11.56
N VAL A 108 -6.09 7.24 -12.14
CA VAL A 108 -6.98 8.17 -11.45
C VAL A 108 -8.43 7.78 -11.79
N LEU A 109 -8.99 6.87 -11.00
CA LEU A 109 -10.22 6.15 -11.35
C LEU A 109 -11.48 6.84 -10.84
N ASP A 110 -12.59 6.71 -11.58
CA ASP A 110 -13.90 7.18 -11.12
C ASP A 110 -14.36 6.47 -9.85
N GLY A 111 -15.00 7.23 -8.96
CA GLY A 111 -15.42 6.76 -7.64
C GLY A 111 -14.26 6.53 -6.66
N SER A 112 -13.02 6.93 -7.00
CA SER A 112 -11.88 6.85 -6.09
C SER A 112 -11.61 8.19 -5.40
N ALA A 113 -11.17 8.15 -4.15
CA ALA A 113 -10.84 9.35 -3.40
C ALA A 113 -9.61 9.18 -2.50
N GLU A 114 -8.84 10.27 -2.37
CA GLU A 114 -7.88 10.47 -1.30
C GLU A 114 -8.57 10.99 -0.04
N ILE A 115 -7.98 10.70 1.12
CA ILE A 115 -8.42 11.27 2.38
C ILE A 115 -7.50 12.43 2.75
N HIS A 116 -8.06 13.63 2.87
CA HIS A 116 -7.33 14.91 2.98
C HIS A 116 -6.21 14.91 4.05
N GLN A 117 -6.43 14.27 5.20
CA GLN A 117 -5.45 14.23 6.29
C GLN A 117 -4.78 12.86 6.49
N GLY A 118 -4.71 12.05 5.43
CA GLY A 118 -4.12 10.72 5.50
C GLY A 118 -5.04 9.73 6.21
N GLY A 119 -5.51 8.74 5.46
CA GLY A 119 -6.37 7.70 5.98
C GLY A 119 -6.72 6.75 4.85
N THR A 120 -6.53 5.46 5.12
CA THR A 120 -7.05 4.28 4.38
C THR A 120 -7.12 4.34 2.85
N SER A 121 -6.50 3.34 2.20
CA SER A 121 -6.65 3.12 0.76
C SER A 121 -7.99 2.49 0.35
N GLY A 122 -8.94 2.32 1.28
CA GLY A 122 -10.18 1.59 1.04
C GLY A 122 -11.06 2.21 -0.04
N LEU A 123 -11.08 3.55 -0.15
CA LEU A 123 -11.79 4.28 -1.21
C LEU A 123 -11.08 4.21 -2.58
N LYS A 124 -9.93 3.56 -2.68
CA LYS A 124 -9.23 3.29 -3.95
C LYS A 124 -9.27 1.81 -4.33
N THR A 125 -9.50 0.95 -3.34
CA THR A 125 -9.32 -0.50 -3.53
C THR A 125 -10.48 -1.12 -4.33
N LEU A 126 -11.74 -0.73 -4.10
CA LEU A 126 -12.83 -1.26 -4.92
C LEU A 126 -12.73 -0.82 -6.39
N THR A 127 -12.33 0.42 -6.64
CA THR A 127 -12.12 0.95 -7.99
C THR A 127 -11.00 0.21 -8.71
N TRP A 128 -9.96 -0.23 -8.00
CA TRP A 128 -8.93 -1.11 -8.56
C TRP A 128 -9.51 -2.45 -9.04
N TRP A 129 -10.39 -3.08 -8.26
CA TRP A 129 -11.05 -4.33 -8.69
C TRP A 129 -11.95 -4.15 -9.90
N ARG A 130 -12.70 -3.04 -9.96
CA ARG A 130 -13.50 -2.66 -11.16
C ARG A 130 -12.60 -2.48 -12.38
N HIS A 131 -11.47 -1.80 -12.24
CA HIS A 131 -10.50 -1.62 -13.33
C HIS A 131 -9.89 -2.94 -13.81
N VAL A 132 -9.55 -3.85 -12.89
CA VAL A 132 -9.09 -5.21 -13.25
C VAL A 132 -10.13 -5.96 -14.07
N ARG A 133 -11.41 -5.88 -13.69
CA ARG A 133 -12.51 -6.50 -14.45
C ARG A 133 -12.56 -5.96 -15.88
N ASP A 134 -12.53 -4.64 -16.02
CA ASP A 134 -12.83 -3.94 -17.27
C ASP A 134 -11.63 -3.83 -18.23
N ARG A 135 -10.41 -3.71 -17.70
CA ARG A 135 -9.22 -3.33 -18.48
C ARG A 135 -8.11 -4.37 -18.49
N LEU A 136 -8.10 -5.30 -17.54
CA LEU A 136 -7.04 -6.31 -17.40
C LEU A 136 -7.60 -7.75 -17.52
N PRO A 137 -8.20 -8.13 -18.67
CA PRO A 137 -8.79 -9.46 -18.87
C PRO A 137 -7.77 -10.60 -18.77
N ASN A 138 -6.51 -10.31 -19.12
CA ASN A 138 -5.45 -11.30 -19.24
C ASN A 138 -4.59 -11.43 -17.97
N ALA A 139 -5.02 -10.82 -16.84
CA ALA A 139 -4.36 -10.99 -15.55
C ALA A 139 -4.70 -12.34 -14.92
N GLN A 140 -3.67 -13.09 -14.50
CA GLN A 140 -3.82 -14.36 -13.81
C GLN A 140 -4.05 -14.14 -12.31
N TRP A 141 -3.07 -13.49 -11.67
CA TRP A 141 -3.15 -13.01 -10.30
C TRP A 141 -3.34 -11.50 -10.27
N VAL A 142 -4.01 -11.02 -9.24
CA VAL A 142 -4.13 -9.60 -8.95
C VAL A 142 -3.87 -9.33 -7.47
N GLY A 143 -3.24 -8.21 -7.18
CA GLY A 143 -2.85 -7.87 -5.81
C GLY A 143 -2.97 -6.39 -5.50
N LYS A 144 -2.68 -6.08 -4.24
CA LYS A 144 -2.56 -4.73 -3.69
C LYS A 144 -1.33 -4.65 -2.82
N CYS A 145 -0.66 -3.51 -2.84
CA CYS A 145 0.33 -3.12 -1.84
C CYS A 145 0.31 -1.60 -1.63
N ASP A 146 1.05 -1.14 -0.64
CA ASP A 146 1.33 0.28 -0.43
C ASP A 146 2.58 0.72 -1.20
N ASP A 147 2.66 2.00 -1.57
CA ASP A 147 3.79 2.55 -2.34
C ASP A 147 5.12 2.68 -1.55
N ASP A 148 5.10 2.35 -0.27
CA ASP A 148 6.28 2.19 0.59
C ASP A 148 6.61 0.71 0.87
N THR A 149 6.11 -0.20 0.02
CA THR A 149 6.45 -1.63 0.03
C THR A 149 7.38 -1.96 -1.14
N LEU A 150 8.42 -2.75 -0.87
CA LEU A 150 9.15 -3.49 -1.90
C LEU A 150 8.68 -4.94 -1.98
N VAL A 151 8.36 -5.40 -3.19
CA VAL A 151 7.99 -6.79 -3.48
C VAL A 151 9.15 -7.52 -4.16
N ASN A 152 9.62 -8.61 -3.57
CA ASN A 152 10.63 -9.49 -4.16
C ASN A 152 9.97 -10.44 -5.18
N VAL A 153 9.76 -9.95 -6.40
CA VAL A 153 9.01 -10.64 -7.45
C VAL A 153 9.48 -12.09 -7.67
N PRO A 154 10.78 -12.41 -7.81
CA PRO A 154 11.17 -13.81 -8.03
C PRO A 154 10.85 -14.74 -6.86
N ARG A 155 10.89 -14.26 -5.61
CA ARG A 155 10.44 -15.07 -4.46
C ARG A 155 8.93 -15.21 -4.41
N LEU A 156 8.20 -14.16 -4.78
CA LEU A 156 6.75 -14.21 -4.89
C LEU A 156 6.31 -15.26 -5.93
N MET A 157 6.97 -15.30 -7.09
CA MET A 157 6.70 -16.30 -8.14
C MET A 157 6.88 -17.75 -7.67
N MET A 158 7.79 -18.00 -6.72
CA MET A 158 7.95 -19.33 -6.12
C MET A 158 6.85 -19.70 -5.13
N ARG A 159 6.09 -18.72 -4.63
CA ARG A 159 5.05 -18.92 -3.60
C ARG A 159 3.64 -18.97 -4.17
N LEU A 160 3.40 -18.23 -5.25
CA LEU A 160 2.12 -18.28 -5.96
C LEU A 160 2.15 -19.46 -6.94
N PRO A 161 1.21 -20.42 -6.83
CA PRO A 161 1.10 -21.47 -7.82
C PRO A 161 0.62 -20.90 -9.17
N PRO A 162 0.81 -21.65 -10.27
CA PRO A 162 0.07 -21.42 -11.50
C PRO A 162 -1.43 -21.27 -11.21
N VAL A 163 -2.09 -20.28 -11.81
CA VAL A 163 -3.47 -19.89 -11.43
C VAL A 163 -4.51 -20.98 -11.71
N ASP A 164 -4.25 -21.82 -12.72
CA ASP A 164 -5.01 -23.01 -13.09
C ASP A 164 -4.96 -24.10 -12.02
N ARG A 165 -3.87 -24.17 -11.25
CA ARG A 165 -3.71 -25.07 -10.11
C ARG A 165 -4.11 -24.44 -8.77
N ALA A 166 -4.41 -23.16 -8.77
CA ALA A 166 -4.82 -22.44 -7.57
C ALA A 166 -6.31 -22.64 -7.31
N GLU A 167 -6.66 -22.77 -6.04
CA GLU A 167 -8.06 -22.82 -5.60
C GLU A 167 -8.82 -21.56 -5.99
N PRO A 168 -10.09 -21.68 -6.46
CA PRO A 168 -10.95 -20.56 -6.80
C PRO A 168 -10.87 -19.34 -5.90
N ARG A 169 -10.88 -19.62 -4.60
CA ARG A 169 -10.97 -18.67 -3.50
C ARG A 169 -9.62 -18.41 -2.82
N SER A 170 -8.50 -18.67 -3.51
CA SER A 170 -7.17 -18.47 -2.93
C SER A 170 -6.92 -17.02 -2.51
N LEU A 171 -6.31 -16.86 -1.33
CA LEU A 171 -5.82 -15.57 -0.83
C LEU A 171 -4.38 -15.75 -0.35
N PHE A 172 -3.45 -15.01 -0.93
CA PHE A 172 -2.05 -14.97 -0.53
C PHE A 172 -1.74 -13.66 0.17
N GLY A 173 -1.00 -13.73 1.28
CA GLY A 173 -0.63 -12.56 2.06
C GLY A 173 -0.13 -12.96 3.44
N THR A 174 0.02 -11.98 4.33
CA THR A 174 0.05 -12.27 5.77
C THR A 174 -1.38 -12.36 6.27
N ILE A 175 -1.81 -13.58 6.59
CA ILE A 175 -3.20 -13.88 6.92
C ILE A 175 -3.46 -13.64 8.40
N LYS A 176 -4.52 -12.90 8.69
CA LYS A 176 -5.04 -12.63 10.03
C LYS A 176 -6.53 -12.97 10.07
N TRP A 177 -7.05 -13.13 11.28
CA TRP A 177 -8.47 -13.28 11.52
C TRP A 177 -9.05 -11.99 12.08
N GLY A 178 -10.23 -11.64 11.60
CA GLY A 178 -10.90 -10.40 11.95
C GLY A 178 -12.38 -10.59 12.17
N CYS A 179 -12.96 -9.69 12.94
CA CYS A 179 -14.40 -9.41 12.89
C CYS A 179 -14.58 -7.94 12.53
N TYR A 180 -15.66 -7.64 11.81
CA TYR A 180 -15.95 -6.28 11.36
C TYR A 180 -17.40 -5.94 11.62
N SER A 181 -17.66 -4.71 12.04
CA SER A 181 -19.00 -4.16 12.11
C SER A 181 -19.16 -3.07 11.06
N ASP A 182 -20.02 -3.30 10.07
CA ASP A 182 -20.35 -2.30 9.06
C ASP A 182 -21.17 -1.13 9.61
N LYS A 183 -21.96 -1.38 10.64
CA LYS A 183 -22.71 -0.35 11.39
C LYS A 183 -21.77 0.59 12.15
N ARG A 184 -20.60 0.12 12.56
CA ARG A 184 -19.63 0.90 13.34
C ARG A 184 -18.41 1.35 12.54
N LEU A 185 -18.19 0.76 11.36
CA LEU A 185 -16.94 0.84 10.61
C LEU A 185 -15.71 0.58 11.49
N LYS A 186 -15.78 -0.52 12.25
CA LYS A 186 -14.73 -0.91 13.19
C LYS A 186 -14.38 -2.37 13.00
N TRP A 187 -13.08 -2.62 13.01
CA TRP A 187 -12.48 -3.94 13.03
C TRP A 187 -12.02 -4.33 14.44
N GLU A 188 -12.09 -5.61 14.74
CA GLU A 188 -11.34 -6.22 15.84
C GLU A 188 -10.55 -7.43 15.35
N SER A 189 -9.34 -7.61 15.88
CA SER A 189 -8.60 -8.85 15.70
C SER A 189 -9.35 -10.00 16.36
N SER A 190 -9.41 -11.13 15.66
CA SER A 190 -10.08 -12.34 16.13
C SER A 190 -9.22 -13.59 15.92
N TRP A 191 -9.82 -14.75 16.13
CA TRP A 191 -9.33 -16.07 15.76
C TRP A 191 -10.49 -16.93 15.24
N ARG A 192 -10.18 -18.06 14.58
CA ARG A 192 -11.17 -18.90 13.89
C ARG A 192 -12.40 -19.24 14.74
N ASP A 193 -12.20 -19.53 16.02
CA ASP A 193 -13.27 -20.00 16.91
C ASP A 193 -13.66 -18.95 17.96
N TRP A 194 -13.20 -17.71 17.79
CA TRP A 194 -13.51 -16.63 18.72
C TRP A 194 -14.80 -15.91 18.34
N ARG A 195 -15.70 -15.75 19.31
CA ARG A 195 -16.89 -14.93 19.15
C ARG A 195 -16.53 -13.47 18.89
N CYS A 196 -17.16 -12.87 17.88
CA CYS A 196 -17.03 -11.45 17.58
C CYS A 196 -17.71 -10.55 18.64
N GLY A 197 -17.37 -9.27 18.66
CA GLY A 197 -17.84 -8.27 19.63
C GLY A 197 -17.21 -8.41 21.02
N ARG A 198 -16.10 -9.13 21.14
CA ARG A 198 -15.56 -9.55 22.45
C ARG A 198 -14.56 -8.56 23.05
N THR A 199 -13.79 -7.87 22.22
CA THR A 199 -12.68 -7.04 22.70
C THR A 199 -13.19 -5.79 23.41
N GLN A 200 -12.38 -5.25 24.33
CA GLN A 200 -12.68 -3.95 24.95
C GLN A 200 -12.85 -2.86 23.89
N PHE A 201 -12.05 -2.90 22.82
CA PHE A 201 -12.20 -1.99 21.69
C PHE A 201 -13.55 -2.16 20.99
N ALA A 202 -13.97 -3.39 20.67
CA ALA A 202 -15.27 -3.65 20.05
C ALA A 202 -16.47 -3.32 20.95
N ARG A 203 -16.28 -3.31 22.29
CA ARG A 203 -17.30 -2.91 23.27
C ARG A 203 -17.24 -1.44 23.66
N SER A 204 -16.16 -0.74 23.33
CA SER A 204 -16.05 0.71 23.53
C SER A 204 -17.18 1.42 22.81
N ARG A 205 -17.68 2.53 23.36
CA ARG A 205 -18.77 3.31 22.80
C ARG A 205 -18.40 4.80 22.76
N ALA A 206 -18.80 5.48 21.69
CA ALA A 206 -18.79 6.94 21.66
C ALA A 206 -20.08 7.50 22.28
N PRO A 207 -20.09 8.75 22.78
CA PRO A 207 -21.32 9.41 23.19
C PRO A 207 -22.38 9.37 22.08
N GLY A 208 -23.61 8.98 22.43
CA GLY A 208 -24.72 8.84 21.47
C GLY A 208 -24.77 7.52 20.70
N GLU A 209 -23.76 6.65 20.80
CA GLU A 209 -23.84 5.32 20.19
C GLU A 209 -24.85 4.41 20.94
N PRO A 210 -25.77 3.74 20.21
CA PRO A 210 -26.71 2.77 20.78
C PRO A 210 -26.02 1.68 21.61
N ALA A 211 -26.75 1.18 22.61
CA ALA A 211 -26.37 -0.04 23.32
C ALA A 211 -26.30 -1.23 22.34
N ASN A 212 -25.49 -2.23 22.66
CA ASN A 212 -25.36 -3.49 21.91
C ASN A 212 -24.79 -3.40 20.48
N LEU A 213 -24.22 -2.26 20.07
CA LEU A 213 -23.52 -2.19 18.77
C LEU A 213 -22.36 -3.19 18.66
N SER A 214 -21.78 -3.68 19.75
CA SER A 214 -20.80 -4.78 19.74
C SER A 214 -21.37 -6.09 19.19
N ALA A 215 -22.68 -6.32 19.28
CA ALA A 215 -23.32 -7.52 18.72
C ALA A 215 -23.46 -7.47 17.19
N THR A 216 -23.13 -6.34 16.56
CA THR A 216 -23.20 -6.15 15.10
C THR A 216 -21.93 -6.57 14.37
N TYR A 217 -20.91 -7.04 15.09
CA TYR A 217 -19.70 -7.57 14.47
C TYR A 217 -20.00 -8.91 13.80
N GLU A 218 -19.57 -9.03 12.56
CA GLU A 218 -19.65 -10.24 11.75
C GLU A 218 -18.25 -10.86 11.57
N GLY A 219 -18.20 -12.18 11.47
CA GLY A 219 -16.96 -12.97 11.38
C GLY A 219 -17.00 -14.19 12.30
N PRO A 220 -15.84 -14.75 12.67
CA PRO A 220 -14.51 -14.34 12.23
C PRO A 220 -14.28 -14.68 10.75
N TYR A 221 -13.51 -13.84 10.04
CA TYR A 221 -13.14 -14.04 8.64
C TYR A 221 -11.62 -13.86 8.47
N GLU A 222 -11.05 -14.54 7.47
CA GLU A 222 -9.65 -14.34 7.10
C GLU A 222 -9.47 -13.08 6.26
N LEU A 223 -8.41 -12.32 6.56
CA LEU A 223 -7.98 -11.17 5.79
C LEU A 223 -6.47 -11.22 5.56
N ALA A 224 -6.01 -10.57 4.51
CA ALA A 224 -4.59 -10.35 4.25
C ALA A 224 -4.21 -8.91 4.59
N LEU A 225 -3.04 -8.72 5.22
CA LEU A 225 -2.53 -7.38 5.54
C LEU A 225 -2.05 -6.61 4.30
N GLY A 226 -2.13 -5.29 4.38
CA GLY A 226 -2.08 -4.35 3.26
C GLY A 226 -0.72 -4.07 2.67
N TRP A 227 0.35 -4.46 3.36
CA TRP A 227 1.70 -4.33 2.81
C TRP A 227 1.81 -5.10 1.49
N PHE A 228 1.17 -6.26 1.37
CA PHE A 228 1.06 -7.00 0.11
C PHE A 228 0.09 -8.16 0.27
N PHE A 229 -0.86 -8.27 -0.64
CA PHE A 229 -1.63 -9.50 -0.85
C PHE A 229 -1.95 -9.71 -2.32
N ALA A 230 -2.25 -10.96 -2.68
CA ALA A 230 -2.65 -11.35 -4.03
C ALA A 230 -3.74 -12.43 -3.99
N MET A 231 -4.58 -12.44 -5.01
CA MET A 231 -5.64 -13.41 -5.23
C MET A 231 -5.81 -13.68 -6.73
N PRO A 232 -6.40 -14.81 -7.14
CA PRO A 232 -6.73 -15.06 -8.54
C PRO A 232 -7.67 -13.96 -9.07
N ARG A 233 -7.53 -13.55 -10.34
CA ARG A 233 -8.34 -12.48 -10.95
C ARG A 233 -9.85 -12.63 -10.72
N ARG A 234 -10.37 -13.86 -10.77
CA ARG A 234 -11.80 -14.17 -10.50
C ARG A 234 -12.30 -13.66 -9.14
N MET A 235 -11.45 -13.59 -8.12
CA MET A 235 -11.81 -13.03 -6.82
C MET A 235 -11.95 -11.49 -6.87
N ALA A 236 -11.16 -10.82 -7.71
CA ALA A 236 -11.37 -9.39 -7.98
C ALA A 236 -12.65 -9.15 -8.78
N LEU A 237 -13.02 -10.02 -9.73
CA LEU A 237 -14.31 -9.93 -10.43
C LEU A 237 -15.48 -10.06 -9.45
N LEU A 238 -15.40 -11.04 -8.54
CA LEU A 238 -16.39 -11.21 -7.48
C LEU A 238 -16.55 -9.92 -6.66
N LEU A 239 -15.45 -9.29 -6.23
CA LEU A 239 -15.49 -8.02 -5.50
C LEU A 239 -16.07 -6.87 -6.33
N ALA A 240 -15.64 -6.76 -7.60
CA ALA A 240 -16.10 -5.73 -8.52
C ALA A 240 -17.61 -5.78 -8.77
N ASP A 241 -18.19 -6.98 -8.86
CA ASP A 241 -19.61 -7.19 -9.16
C ASP A 241 -20.48 -7.37 -7.91
N CYS A 242 -19.88 -7.44 -6.72
CA CYS A 242 -20.59 -7.69 -5.48
C CYS A 242 -21.44 -6.48 -5.05
N ALA A 243 -22.75 -6.69 -4.94
CA ALA A 243 -23.68 -5.62 -4.62
C ALA A 243 -23.41 -5.04 -3.23
N TYR A 244 -23.03 -5.87 -2.25
CA TYR A 244 -22.64 -5.39 -0.92
C TYR A 244 -21.42 -4.45 -0.96
N ALA A 245 -20.31 -4.87 -1.59
CA ALA A 245 -19.07 -4.09 -1.63
C ALA A 245 -19.29 -2.75 -2.33
N ASN A 246 -20.00 -2.76 -3.47
CA ASN A 246 -20.37 -1.55 -4.21
C ASN A 246 -21.21 -0.60 -3.35
N ARG A 247 -22.31 -1.08 -2.74
CA ARG A 247 -23.13 -0.22 -1.86
C ARG A 247 -22.36 0.31 -0.67
N PHE A 248 -21.49 -0.50 -0.07
CA PHE A 248 -20.65 -0.05 1.04
C PHE A 248 -19.73 1.09 0.58
N HIS A 249 -19.04 0.91 -0.54
CA HIS A 249 -18.11 1.89 -1.10
C HIS A 249 -18.81 3.21 -1.40
N GLU A 250 -19.97 3.19 -2.08
CA GLU A 250 -20.72 4.41 -2.38
C GLU A 250 -21.15 5.14 -1.10
N ARG A 251 -21.65 4.41 -0.09
CA ARG A 251 -21.96 5.03 1.21
C ARG A 251 -20.72 5.61 1.88
N ALA A 252 -19.59 4.91 1.85
CA ALA A 252 -18.35 5.37 2.46
C ALA A 252 -17.77 6.59 1.74
N LEU A 253 -17.87 6.66 0.42
CA LEU A 253 -17.46 7.78 -0.41
C LEU A 253 -18.31 9.04 -0.14
N HIS A 254 -19.63 8.87 -0.01
CA HIS A 254 -20.57 9.98 0.17
C HIS A 254 -20.97 10.25 1.63
N ALA A 255 -20.43 9.51 2.59
CA ALA A 255 -20.69 9.76 4.00
C ALA A 255 -20.25 11.18 4.40
N THR A 256 -21.16 11.93 5.02
CA THR A 256 -20.94 13.26 5.61
C THR A 256 -21.03 13.25 7.15
N ARG A 257 -21.33 12.09 7.75
CA ARG A 257 -21.40 11.88 9.20
C ARG A 257 -20.59 10.66 9.61
N GLU A 258 -20.12 10.68 10.85
CA GLU A 258 -19.40 9.57 11.47
C GLU A 258 -20.27 8.30 11.59
N PRO A 259 -19.64 7.11 11.65
CA PRO A 259 -18.20 6.87 11.47
C PRO A 259 -17.79 6.96 9.99
N PHE A 260 -16.63 7.57 9.70
CA PHE A 260 -15.99 7.46 8.38
C PHE A 260 -15.03 6.27 8.31
N LEU A 261 -14.70 5.79 7.10
CA LEU A 261 -13.61 4.84 6.92
C LEU A 261 -12.29 5.53 7.34
N ARG A 262 -11.74 5.12 8.48
CA ARG A 262 -10.74 5.94 9.19
C ARG A 262 -9.32 5.42 9.21
N LYS A 263 -9.05 4.22 8.68
CA LYS A 263 -7.69 3.62 8.49
C LYS A 263 -7.72 2.14 8.11
N GLU A 264 -8.87 1.48 8.15
CA GLU A 264 -8.98 0.01 8.11
C GLU A 264 -9.25 -0.53 6.69
N ASP A 265 -8.38 -0.24 5.72
CA ASP A 265 -8.48 -0.83 4.37
C ASP A 265 -8.28 -2.35 4.37
N ASP A 266 -7.30 -2.87 5.10
CA ASP A 266 -7.02 -4.31 5.04
C ASP A 266 -8.16 -5.16 5.63
N PRO A 267 -8.69 -4.82 6.82
CA PRO A 267 -9.87 -5.49 7.34
C PRO A 267 -11.09 -5.37 6.44
N LEU A 268 -11.27 -4.22 5.79
CA LEU A 268 -12.38 -3.97 4.88
C LEU A 268 -12.32 -4.89 3.67
N ASN A 269 -11.14 -5.05 3.06
CA ASN A 269 -10.97 -5.95 1.91
C ASN A 269 -11.31 -7.40 2.26
N GLY A 270 -10.84 -7.90 3.40
CA GLY A 270 -11.23 -9.22 3.89
C GLY A 270 -12.73 -9.32 4.19
N PHE A 271 -13.32 -8.27 4.74
CA PHE A 271 -14.74 -8.25 5.04
C PHE A 271 -15.62 -8.23 3.79
N TRP A 272 -15.24 -7.47 2.76
CA TRP A 272 -15.91 -7.54 1.46
C TRP A 272 -15.83 -8.95 0.88
N LEU A 273 -14.66 -9.60 0.87
CA LEU A 273 -14.54 -10.99 0.42
C LEU A 273 -15.49 -11.92 1.20
N TYR A 274 -15.52 -11.79 2.52
CA TYR A 274 -16.44 -12.55 3.39
C TYR A 274 -17.91 -12.36 3.00
N LYS A 275 -18.37 -11.10 2.83
CA LYS A 275 -19.76 -10.80 2.48
C LYS A 275 -20.10 -11.26 1.07
N CYS A 276 -19.23 -11.02 0.10
CA CYS A 276 -19.46 -11.33 -1.31
C CYS A 276 -19.48 -12.83 -1.59
N LEU A 277 -18.60 -13.62 -0.94
CA LEU A 277 -18.64 -15.08 -1.04
C LEU A 277 -19.94 -15.64 -0.48
N ARG A 278 -20.39 -15.14 0.69
CA ARG A 278 -21.66 -15.56 1.29
C ARG A 278 -22.87 -15.19 0.44
N GLU A 279 -22.87 -14.01 -0.16
CA GLU A 279 -23.94 -13.57 -1.09
C GLU A 279 -24.06 -14.51 -2.29
N LYS A 280 -22.96 -15.14 -2.72
CA LYS A 280 -22.93 -16.15 -3.78
C LYS A 280 -23.09 -17.60 -3.29
N GLY A 281 -23.35 -17.82 -2.00
CA GLY A 281 -23.43 -19.17 -1.41
C GLY A 281 -22.12 -19.95 -1.45
N MET A 282 -20.98 -19.26 -1.60
CA MET A 282 -19.66 -19.88 -1.68
C MET A 282 -19.03 -20.06 -0.29
N PRO A 283 -18.15 -21.06 -0.11
CA PRO A 283 -17.36 -21.18 1.12
C PRO A 283 -16.46 -19.94 1.36
N PRO A 284 -15.94 -19.75 2.59
CA PRO A 284 -14.98 -18.68 2.92
C PRO A 284 -13.75 -18.66 2.01
N VAL A 285 -12.85 -17.69 2.13
CA VAL A 285 -11.59 -17.74 1.39
C VAL A 285 -10.80 -19.01 1.73
N GLN A 286 -9.90 -19.44 0.84
CA GLN A 286 -8.98 -20.54 1.09
C GLN A 286 -7.56 -20.00 1.06
N PRO A 287 -7.02 -19.54 2.20
CA PRO A 287 -5.72 -18.91 2.20
C PRO A 287 -4.63 -19.88 1.73
N LEU A 288 -3.72 -19.39 0.90
CA LEU A 288 -2.45 -20.07 0.65
C LEU A 288 -1.58 -20.02 1.92
N PRO A 289 -0.51 -20.83 2.03
CA PRO A 289 0.37 -20.77 3.18
C PRO A 289 0.85 -19.34 3.45
N SER A 290 0.40 -18.77 4.57
CA SER A 290 0.58 -17.36 4.92
C SER A 290 2.06 -16.96 4.94
N MET A 291 2.35 -15.75 4.46
CA MET A 291 3.65 -15.12 4.67
C MET A 291 3.87 -14.94 6.18
N ARG A 292 4.96 -15.52 6.68
CA ARG A 292 5.40 -15.34 8.08
C ARG A 292 6.37 -14.16 8.19
N GLU A 293 6.73 -13.78 9.41
CA GLU A 293 7.65 -12.64 9.67
C GLU A 293 9.00 -12.68 8.91
N PRO A 294 9.59 -13.84 8.56
CA PRO A 294 10.77 -13.87 7.68
C PRO A 294 10.49 -13.48 6.22
N GLU A 295 9.25 -13.65 5.77
CA GLU A 295 8.80 -13.39 4.40
C GLU A 295 8.16 -12.00 4.24
N ALA A 296 7.41 -11.53 5.24
CA ALA A 296 6.76 -10.22 5.22
C ALA A 296 7.03 -9.47 6.52
N HIS A 297 7.69 -8.30 6.41
CA HIS A 297 8.14 -7.55 7.57
C HIS A 297 8.33 -6.05 7.29
N ASN A 298 8.37 -5.27 8.37
CA ASN A 298 8.78 -3.88 8.33
C ASN A 298 10.31 -3.76 8.29
N MET A 299 10.78 -2.69 7.66
CA MET A 299 12.21 -2.41 7.55
C MET A 299 12.83 -1.96 8.89
N ALA A 300 13.99 -2.53 9.24
CA ALA A 300 14.87 -2.03 10.30
C ALA A 300 16.34 -2.39 10.02
N CYS A 301 17.32 -1.64 10.54
CA CYS A 301 18.74 -1.94 10.32
C CYS A 301 19.43 -2.71 11.45
N ILE A 302 18.85 -2.73 12.66
CA ILE A 302 19.52 -3.30 13.84
C ILE A 302 19.13 -4.77 14.02
N SER A 303 17.84 -5.08 13.91
CA SER A 303 17.34 -6.43 14.12
C SER A 303 17.43 -7.31 12.88
N SER A 304 17.64 -8.60 13.09
CA SER A 304 17.49 -9.65 12.07
C SER A 304 16.31 -10.58 12.36
N ARG A 305 15.47 -10.30 13.36
CA ARG A 305 14.32 -11.12 13.82
C ARG A 305 13.10 -10.25 14.14
N GLY A 306 11.93 -10.88 14.27
CA GLY A 306 10.67 -10.20 14.57
C GLY A 306 10.12 -9.39 13.38
N LEU A 307 9.02 -8.66 13.61
CA LEU A 307 8.34 -7.88 12.56
C LEU A 307 9.16 -6.72 12.01
N TYR A 308 10.05 -6.11 12.81
CA TYR A 308 10.97 -5.07 12.34
C TYR A 308 12.35 -5.66 12.20
N ARG A 309 12.82 -5.84 10.95
CA ARG A 309 14.08 -6.54 10.68
C ARG A 309 14.73 -6.12 9.37
N ARG A 310 16.00 -6.47 9.23
CA ARG A 310 16.75 -6.39 7.96
C ARG A 310 16.21 -7.41 6.94
N PRO A 311 16.25 -7.06 5.64
CA PRO A 311 15.85 -7.97 4.57
C PRO A 311 16.77 -9.19 4.49
N SER A 312 16.18 -10.33 4.14
CA SER A 312 16.85 -11.62 4.01
C SER A 312 16.48 -12.28 2.69
N ASN A 313 17.10 -13.42 2.37
CA ASN A 313 16.73 -14.19 1.18
C ASN A 313 15.30 -14.75 1.24
N ALA A 314 14.68 -14.81 2.42
CA ALA A 314 13.29 -15.21 2.58
C ALA A 314 12.31 -14.06 2.34
N SER A 315 12.77 -12.79 2.34
CA SER A 315 11.88 -11.63 2.24
C SER A 315 11.17 -11.58 0.89
N ILE A 316 9.84 -11.55 0.95
CA ILE A 316 8.88 -11.38 -0.16
C ILE A 316 8.36 -9.95 -0.17
N ALA A 317 7.91 -9.44 0.98
CA ALA A 317 7.40 -8.07 1.12
C ALA A 317 8.16 -7.34 2.24
N VAL A 318 8.76 -6.20 1.92
CA VAL A 318 9.44 -5.35 2.90
C VAL A 318 8.75 -4.00 2.93
N HIS A 319 8.17 -3.65 4.07
CA HIS A 319 7.29 -2.50 4.25
C HIS A 319 7.96 -1.37 5.06
N PHE A 320 7.32 -0.19 5.11
CA PHE A 320 7.84 1.04 5.72
C PHE A 320 9.10 1.61 5.06
N LEU A 321 9.16 1.56 3.73
CA LEU A 321 10.24 2.15 2.93
C LEU A 321 9.85 3.59 2.54
N LYS A 322 9.97 4.50 3.51
CA LYS A 322 9.48 5.88 3.42
C LYS A 322 10.28 6.80 2.49
N THR A 323 11.36 6.31 1.86
CA THR A 323 12.20 7.08 0.94
C THR A 323 12.62 6.24 -0.27
N VAL A 324 12.99 6.92 -1.35
CA VAL A 324 13.61 6.30 -2.52
C VAL A 324 14.85 5.50 -2.13
N SER A 325 15.71 6.08 -1.29
CA SER A 325 16.94 5.47 -0.80
C SER A 325 16.67 4.19 -0.01
N ALA A 326 15.62 4.14 0.81
CA ALA A 326 15.25 2.94 1.56
C ALA A 326 14.87 1.80 0.61
N MET A 327 14.06 2.10 -0.42
CA MET A 327 13.63 1.10 -1.40
C MET A 327 14.80 0.59 -2.25
N ARG A 328 15.70 1.48 -2.69
CA ARG A 328 16.94 1.12 -3.37
C ARG A 328 17.84 0.22 -2.52
N TYR A 329 18.02 0.57 -1.24
CA TYR A 329 18.82 -0.23 -0.31
C TYR A 329 18.29 -1.68 -0.20
N VAL A 330 16.97 -1.84 -0.02
CA VAL A 330 16.36 -3.17 0.05
C VAL A 330 16.52 -3.91 -1.28
N ALA A 331 16.25 -3.26 -2.41
CA ALA A 331 16.42 -3.85 -3.74
C ALA A 331 17.86 -4.35 -3.97
N ALA A 332 18.85 -3.50 -3.67
CA ALA A 332 20.26 -3.82 -3.77
C ALA A 332 20.66 -4.95 -2.82
N THR A 333 20.15 -4.96 -1.59
CA THR A 333 20.42 -6.03 -0.62
C THR A 333 19.88 -7.38 -1.10
N LEU A 334 18.65 -7.41 -1.61
CA LEU A 334 18.05 -8.65 -2.12
C LEU A 334 18.67 -9.11 -3.45
N ARG A 335 19.24 -8.20 -4.24
CA ARG A 335 20.04 -8.51 -5.43
C ARG A 335 21.38 -9.12 -5.03
N ALA A 336 22.15 -8.46 -4.16
CA ALA A 336 23.46 -8.93 -3.71
C ALA A 336 23.39 -10.32 -3.06
N LYS A 337 22.36 -10.58 -2.23
CA LYS A 337 22.21 -11.90 -1.59
C LYS A 337 21.85 -13.05 -2.56
N ARG A 338 21.47 -12.75 -3.80
CA ARG A 338 21.27 -13.75 -4.87
C ARG A 338 22.53 -14.01 -5.69
N GLN A 339 23.53 -13.15 -5.59
CA GLN A 339 24.77 -13.22 -6.34
C GLN A 339 25.92 -13.37 -5.33
N PRO A 340 26.29 -14.61 -4.94
CA PRO A 340 27.31 -14.84 -3.91
C PRO A 340 28.66 -14.19 -4.21
N ALA A 341 28.98 -13.94 -5.48
CA ALA A 341 30.17 -13.19 -5.91
C ALA A 341 30.18 -11.72 -5.45
N ILE A 342 29.01 -11.16 -5.12
CA ILE A 342 28.80 -9.80 -4.59
C ILE A 342 28.39 -9.90 -3.11
N ALA A 343 28.88 -10.90 -2.36
CA ALA A 343 28.53 -11.11 -0.96
C ALA A 343 29.04 -9.98 -0.07
N VAL A 344 28.32 -8.87 -0.06
CA VAL A 344 28.57 -7.73 0.80
C VAL A 344 27.80 -7.95 2.09
N PRO A 345 28.48 -8.09 3.24
CA PRO A 345 27.79 -8.14 4.51
C PRO A 345 26.97 -6.85 4.68
N PRO A 346 25.69 -6.93 5.09
CA PRO A 346 24.86 -5.74 5.23
C PRO A 346 25.49 -4.78 6.24
N SER A 347 26.00 -3.65 5.75
CA SER A 347 26.57 -2.59 6.58
C SER A 347 25.46 -1.89 7.35
N ARG A 348 25.53 -1.93 8.68
CA ARG A 348 24.60 -1.16 9.53
C ARG A 348 24.65 0.32 9.16
N ARG A 349 25.84 0.87 8.88
CA ARG A 349 26.02 2.28 8.47
C ARG A 349 25.30 2.57 7.15
N CYS A 350 25.49 1.73 6.13
CA CYS A 350 24.79 1.90 4.85
C CYS A 350 23.28 1.82 5.02
N CYS A 351 22.79 0.81 5.75
CA CYS A 351 21.37 0.66 6.01
C CYS A 351 20.81 1.91 6.70
N SER A 352 21.49 2.37 7.75
CA SER A 352 21.03 3.49 8.56
C SER A 352 20.95 4.77 7.75
N ARG A 353 21.98 5.03 6.93
CA ARG A 353 22.02 6.14 5.97
C ARG A 353 20.86 6.13 5.00
N MET A 354 20.56 4.97 4.41
CA MET A 354 19.62 4.84 3.30
C MET A 354 18.17 4.77 3.79
N VAL A 355 17.94 4.16 4.95
CA VAL A 355 16.59 3.91 5.49
C VAL A 355 16.10 5.05 6.38
N TRP A 356 17.00 5.70 7.14
CA TRP A 356 16.62 6.72 8.12
C TRP A 356 17.14 8.10 7.69
N PRO A 357 16.25 9.02 7.25
CA PRO A 357 16.64 10.36 6.81
C PRO A 357 17.47 11.13 7.83
N SER A 358 17.17 10.97 9.12
CA SER A 358 17.88 11.60 10.24
C SER A 358 19.33 11.15 10.38
N GLU A 359 19.66 9.94 9.91
CA GLU A 359 21.01 9.38 10.00
C GLU A 359 21.82 9.61 8.70
N ARG A 360 21.19 10.15 7.64
CA ARG A 360 21.83 10.28 6.33
C ARG A 360 23.13 11.08 6.38
N ALA A 361 23.17 12.18 7.11
CA ALA A 361 24.36 13.03 7.23
C ALA A 361 25.45 12.43 8.16
N GLN A 362 25.10 11.46 9.01
CA GLN A 362 26.02 10.88 10.00
C GLN A 362 26.89 9.76 9.43
N HIS A 363 26.45 9.14 8.33
CA HIS A 363 27.14 8.01 7.71
C HIS A 363 27.53 8.38 6.28
N PRO A 364 28.81 8.19 5.88
CA PRO A 364 29.26 8.48 4.51
C PRO A 364 28.61 7.56 3.47
N LEU A 365 28.47 8.03 2.22
CA LEU A 365 27.90 7.22 1.13
C LEU A 365 28.79 6.02 0.79
N GLU A 366 30.09 6.17 1.01
CA GLU A 366 31.15 5.17 0.86
C GLU A 366 30.82 3.89 1.65
N ALA A 367 30.06 4.00 2.75
CA ALA A 367 29.57 2.86 3.50
C ALA A 367 28.71 1.89 2.66
N CYS A 368 28.17 2.35 1.52
CA CYS A 368 27.33 1.63 0.59
C CYS A 368 28.02 1.21 -0.72
N GLU A 369 29.29 1.56 -0.95
CA GLU A 369 29.98 1.37 -2.26
C GLU A 369 29.94 -0.05 -2.79
N ARG A 370 30.05 -1.05 -1.92
CA ARG A 370 30.03 -2.45 -2.35
C ARG A 370 28.60 -2.93 -2.68
N LEU A 371 27.58 -2.28 -2.13
CA LEU A 371 26.18 -2.70 -2.25
C LEU A 371 25.48 -2.06 -3.44
N LEU A 372 25.67 -0.76 -3.63
CA LEU A 372 25.02 0.03 -4.67
C LEU A 372 25.83 -0.02 -5.98
N SER A 373 25.16 0.00 -7.12
CA SER A 373 25.82 0.20 -8.41
C SER A 373 26.36 1.64 -8.53
N ALA A 374 27.25 1.90 -9.49
CA ALA A 374 27.74 3.26 -9.77
C ALA A 374 26.60 4.24 -10.08
N GLU A 375 25.60 3.80 -10.85
CA GLU A 375 24.39 4.58 -11.15
C GLU A 375 23.55 4.86 -9.88
N GLU A 376 23.37 3.85 -9.03
CA GLU A 376 22.66 4.01 -7.75
C GLU A 376 23.41 4.98 -6.82
N MET A 377 24.74 4.89 -6.77
CA MET A 377 25.60 5.80 -6.01
C MET A 377 25.47 7.25 -6.50
N GLU A 378 25.52 7.47 -7.81
CA GLU A 378 25.38 8.81 -8.39
C GLU A 378 24.01 9.41 -8.10
N ALA A 379 22.95 8.60 -8.18
CA ALA A 379 21.60 9.04 -7.82
C ALA A 379 21.50 9.44 -6.33
N GLU A 380 22.23 8.79 -5.43
CA GLU A 380 22.30 9.19 -4.02
C GLU A 380 23.13 10.47 -3.79
N ARG A 381 24.22 10.67 -4.54
CA ARG A 381 24.97 11.95 -4.51
C ARG A 381 24.10 13.12 -4.96
N ALA A 382 23.29 12.93 -6.01
CA ALA A 382 22.35 13.95 -6.47
C ALA A 382 21.29 14.31 -5.41
N ILE A 383 20.81 13.32 -4.64
CA ILE A 383 19.90 13.55 -3.49
C ILE A 383 20.60 14.38 -2.41
N ASP A 384 21.86 14.08 -2.08
CA ASP A 384 22.63 14.85 -1.11
C ASP A 384 22.82 16.30 -1.54
N ALA A 385 23.24 16.51 -2.78
CA ALA A 385 23.43 17.84 -3.35
C ALA A 385 22.12 18.66 -3.33
N ALA A 386 20.98 18.02 -3.63
CA ALA A 386 19.68 18.67 -3.56
C ALA A 386 19.28 19.02 -2.11
N ALA A 387 19.57 18.15 -1.15
CA ALA A 387 19.31 18.41 0.27
C ALA A 387 20.15 19.58 0.79
N GLU A 388 21.40 19.68 0.38
CA GLU A 388 22.30 20.77 0.79
C GLU A 388 21.89 22.12 0.20
N ARG A 389 21.54 22.17 -1.10
CA ARG A 389 20.97 23.39 -1.70
C ARG A 389 19.72 23.89 -0.98
N ASN A 390 18.85 22.98 -0.55
CA ASN A 390 17.65 23.35 0.21
C ASN A 390 17.96 23.87 1.62
N ARG A 391 19.07 23.45 2.24
CA ARG A 391 19.53 24.02 3.52
C ARG A 391 20.08 25.43 3.32
N LEU A 392 20.94 25.62 2.32
CA LEU A 392 21.54 26.93 1.99
C LEU A 392 20.49 27.95 1.52
N GLY A 393 19.46 27.52 0.79
CA GLY A 393 18.33 28.38 0.40
C GLY A 393 17.36 28.76 1.53
N ARG A 394 17.51 28.15 2.72
CA ARG A 394 16.72 28.46 3.93
C ARG A 394 17.46 29.37 4.92
N THR A 395 18.61 29.93 4.54
CA THR A 395 19.26 30.98 5.32
C THR A 395 18.23 32.11 5.56
N PRO A 396 17.99 32.55 6.82
CA PRO A 396 17.07 33.64 7.07
C PRO A 396 17.54 34.84 6.25
N ARG A 397 16.65 35.46 5.47
CA ARG A 397 16.93 36.82 5.00
C ARG A 397 17.19 37.63 6.27
N GLY A 398 18.40 38.13 6.40
CA GLY A 398 18.85 38.87 7.56
C GLY A 398 17.86 39.98 7.87
N HIS A 399 17.68 40.22 9.17
CA HIS A 399 17.34 41.54 9.66
C HIS A 399 18.39 42.52 9.10
N GLU A 400 18.05 43.22 8.02
CA GLU A 400 18.64 44.52 7.74
C GLU A 400 18.00 45.49 8.74
N ALA A 401 18.85 46.00 9.63
CA ALA A 401 18.58 47.08 10.56
C ALA A 401 18.88 48.43 9.89
#